data_AF-A0A917VCE2-F1
#
_entry.id   AF-A0A917VCE2-F1
#
_cell.length_a   1.000
_cell.length_b   1.000
_cell.length_c   1.000
_cell.angle_alpha   90.00
_cell.angle_beta   90.00
_cell.angle_gamma   90.00
#
_symmetry.space_group_name_H-M   'P 1'
#
loop_
_entity.id
_entity.type
_entity.pdbx_description
1 polymer ?
#
loop_
_entity_poly.entity_id
_entity_poly.type
_entity_poly.pdbx_seq_one_letter_code
_entity_poly.pdbx_strand_id
1 'polypeptide(L)' 'MRGDRRQIQTAVLGGADSEEPLMLPLEAIELDAFRRCHEHDTFWCGLLLGGCGLQLTTKLYTDRVCSLSSSVC' A
#
# COMPACT_ATOMS: atom_id res chain seq x y z
N MET A 1 -5.96 -0.78 -23.42
CA MET A 1 -5.83 0.03 -22.19
C MET A 1 -4.85 -0.68 -21.26
N ARG A 2 -3.56 -0.31 -21.29
CA ARG A 2 -2.60 -0.82 -20.30
C ARG A 2 -2.99 -0.16 -18.98
N GLY A 3 -3.61 -0.92 -18.08
CA GLY A 3 -3.79 -0.48 -16.70
C GLY A 3 -2.40 -0.21 -16.16
N ASP A 4 -2.08 1.07 -16.00
CA ASP A 4 -0.85 1.55 -15.43
C ASP A 4 -0.86 1.11 -13.96
N ARG A 5 -0.38 -0.10 -13.68
CA ARG A 5 -0.23 -0.62 -12.31
C ARG A 5 0.97 0.09 -11.72
N ARG A 6 0.77 1.31 -11.24
CA ARG A 6 1.81 2.00 -10.48
C ARG A 6 2.03 1.16 -9.25
N GLN A 7 3.26 0.67 -9.10
CA GLN A 7 3.65 0.02 -7.88
C GLN A 7 3.68 1.07 -6.78
N ILE A 8 2.67 1.08 -5.93
CA ILE A 8 2.62 1.95 -4.77
C ILE A 8 3.44 1.29 -3.66
N GLN A 9 4.60 1.87 -3.38
CA GLN A 9 5.48 1.45 -2.27
C GLN A 9 5.21 2.23 -0.99
N THR A 10 4.46 3.34 -1.09
CA THR A 10 4.20 4.25 0.03
C THR A 10 2.69 4.43 0.20
N ALA A 11 2.19 4.15 1.39
CA ALA A 11 0.82 4.43 1.82
C ALA A 11 0.82 5.29 3.07
N VAL A 12 -0.37 5.64 3.54
CA VAL A 12 -0.57 6.25 4.85
C VAL A 12 -1.50 5.38 5.70
N LEU A 13 -1.30 5.40 7.01
CA LEU A 13 -2.04 4.61 7.99
C LEU A 13 -3.33 5.30 8.45
N GLY A 14 -4.40 4.52 8.67
CA GLY A 14 -5.63 4.96 9.33
C GLY A 14 -6.61 5.77 8.45
N GLY A 15 -6.12 6.58 7.51
CA GLY A 15 -6.96 7.39 6.63
C GLY A 15 -6.18 8.06 5.50
N ALA A 16 -6.89 8.51 4.46
CA ALA A 16 -6.29 9.12 3.26
C ALA A 16 -5.59 10.47 3.49
N ASP A 17 -5.98 11.19 4.53
CA ASP A 17 -5.46 12.49 4.97
C ASP A 17 -4.41 12.36 6.09
N SER A 18 -4.07 11.13 6.49
CA SER A 18 -3.09 10.86 7.52
C SER A 18 -1.69 11.34 7.13
N GLU A 19 -0.97 11.86 8.12
CA GLU A 19 0.43 12.27 8.03
C GLU A 19 1.41 11.15 8.42
N GLU A 20 0.90 9.94 8.67
CA GLU A 20 1.69 8.78 9.07
C GLU A 20 2.01 7.90 7.84
N PRO A 21 3.14 8.11 7.14
CA PRO A 21 3.51 7.32 5.99
C PRO A 21 3.99 5.93 6.41
N LEU A 22 3.75 4.97 5.53
CA LEU A 22 4.18 3.60 5.67
C LEU A 22 4.76 3.12 4.34
N MET A 23 5.99 2.62 4.38
CA MET A 23 6.58 1.91 3.25
C MET A 23 6.32 0.41 3.38
N LEU A 24 5.95 -0.23 2.26
CA LEU A 24 5.91 -1.69 2.25
C LEU A 24 7.32 -2.27 2.18
N PRO A 25 7.54 -3.42 2.84
CA PRO A 25 8.76 -4.19 2.65
C PRO A 25 8.88 -4.63 1.19
N LEU A 26 10.11 -4.58 0.65
CA LEU A 26 10.41 -5.02 -0.70
C LEU A 26 10.39 -6.56 -0.82
N GLU A 27 10.77 -7.24 0.26
CA GLU A 27 10.92 -8.68 0.34
C GLU A 27 9.64 -9.36 0.84
N ALA A 28 9.26 -10.46 0.20
CA ALA A 28 8.07 -11.21 0.55
C ALA A 28 8.14 -11.82 1.97
N ILE A 29 9.35 -12.16 2.45
CA ILE A 29 9.54 -12.75 3.79
C ILE A 29 9.20 -11.76 4.92
N GLU A 30 9.40 -10.46 4.69
CA GLU A 30 9.12 -9.41 5.67
C GLU A 30 7.62 -9.03 5.67
N LEU A 31 6.90 -9.39 4.61
CA LEU A 31 5.49 -9.05 4.46
C LEU A 31 4.60 -9.75 5.51
N ASP A 32 4.89 -10.99 5.88
CA ASP A 32 4.09 -11.69 6.90
C ASP A 32 4.25 -11.07 8.29
N ALA A 33 5.45 -10.62 8.64
CA ALA A 33 5.69 -9.90 9.88
C ALA A 33 4.98 -8.54 9.87
N PHE A 34 5.10 -7.81 8.75
CA PHE A 34 4.42 -6.55 8.53
C PHE A 34 2.90 -6.67 8.66
N ARG A 35 2.29 -7.71 8.07
CA ARG A 35 0.84 -7.96 8.15
C ARG A 35 0.37 -8.24 9.56
N ARG A 36 1.18 -8.93 10.39
CA ARG A 36 0.85 -9.16 11.80
C ARG A 36 0.94 -7.88 12.61
N CYS A 37 1.97 -7.05 12.36
CA CYS A 37 2.10 -5.75 13.03
C CYS A 37 0.94 -4.80 12.70
N HIS A 38 0.37 -4.92 11.50
CA HIS A 38 -0.66 -4.02 10.97
C HIS A 38 -2.00 -4.73 10.71
N GLU A 39 -2.33 -5.77 11.49
CA GLU A 39 -3.53 -6.59 11.24
C GLU A 39 -4.85 -5.81 11.39
N HIS A 40 -4.83 -4.76 12.21
CA HIS A 40 -5.96 -3.88 12.51
C HIS A 40 -5.89 -2.53 11.79
N ASP A 41 -4.82 -2.29 11.03
CA ASP A 41 -4.62 -1.03 10.35
C ASP A 41 -5.25 -1.03 8.96
N THR A 42 -5.52 0.18 8.47
CA THR A 42 -5.98 0.40 7.10
C THR A 42 -4.95 1.22 6.35
N PHE A 43 -4.72 0.86 5.09
CA PHE A 43 -3.74 1.53 4.22
C PHE A 43 -4.48 2.37 3.20
N TRP A 44 -3.96 3.56 2.91
CA TRP A 44 -4.59 4.48 1.99
C TRP A 44 -3.57 5.11 1.04
N CYS A 45 -4.02 5.47 -0.16
CA CYS A 45 -3.24 6.26 -1.09
C CYS A 45 -3.25 7.73 -0.62
N GLY A 46 -2.24 8.14 0.12
CA GLY A 46 -2.23 9.41 0.85
C GLY A 46 -2.42 10.64 -0.03
N LEU A 47 -3.40 11.47 0.29
CA LEU A 47 -3.69 12.73 -0.43
C LEU A 47 -2.53 13.72 -0.31
N LEU A 48 -1.89 13.77 0.86
CA LEU A 48 -0.72 14.61 1.13
C LEU A 48 0.51 14.19 0.31
N LEU A 49 0.53 12.94 -0.17
CA LEU A 49 1.56 12.40 -1.07
C LEU A 49 1.20 12.62 -2.56
N GLY A 50 0.11 13.33 -2.85
CA GLY A 50 -0.43 13.47 -4.21
C GLY A 50 -1.20 12.24 -4.70
N GLY A 51 -1.60 11.35 -3.79
CA GLY A 51 -2.36 10.14 -4.07
C GLY A 51 -3.85 10.38 -4.30
N CYS A 52 -4.58 9.31 -4.64
CA CYS A 52 -6.00 9.36 -4.98
C CYS A 52 -6.96 9.26 -3.79
N GLY A 53 -6.47 9.07 -2.56
CA GLY A 53 -7.28 8.97 -1.35
C GLY A 53 -8.09 7.68 -1.21
N LEU A 54 -7.90 6.70 -2.10
CA LEU A 54 -8.59 5.42 -2.03
C LEU A 54 -7.90 4.47 -1.05
N GLN A 55 -8.71 3.66 -0.37
CA GLN A 55 -8.22 2.59 0.48
C GLN A 55 -7.48 1.56 -0.38
N LEU A 56 -6.29 1.21 0.07
CA LEU A 56 -5.42 0.25 -0.58
C LEU A 56 -5.61 -1.11 0.07
N THR A 57 -5.73 -2.13 -0.77
CA THR A 57 -5.71 -3.53 -0.31
C THR A 57 -4.32 -4.09 -0.52
N THR A 58 -3.79 -4.85 0.45
CA THR A 58 -2.57 -5.63 0.27
C THR A 58 -2.83 -6.74 -0.74
N LYS A 59 -2.33 -6.60 -1.97
CA LYS A 59 -2.42 -7.64 -3.02
C LYS A 59 -1.07 -8.34 -3.12
N LEU A 60 -1.03 -9.61 -2.74
CA LEU A 60 0.18 -10.44 -2.79
C LEU A 60 0.65 -10.66 -4.24
N TYR A 61 1.85 -10.20 -4.56
CA TYR A 61 2.69 -10.85 -5.57
C TYR A 61 3.75 -11.63 -4.81
N THR A 62 3.64 -12.95 -4.80
CA THR A 62 4.63 -13.85 -4.17
C THR A 62 5.93 -13.96 -4.98
N ASP A 63 5.97 -13.37 -6.17
CA ASP A 63 7.06 -13.52 -7.15
C ASP A 63 7.66 -12.16 -7.57
N ARG A 64 7.13 -11.04 -7.05
CA ARG A 64 7.62 -9.68 -7.30
C ARG A 64 7.45 -8.82 -6.06
N VAL A 65 8.29 -7.79 -5.97
CA VAL A 65 8.28 -6.74 -4.94
C VAL A 65 6.85 -6.40 -4.50
N CYS A 66 6.60 -6.42 -3.19
CA CYS A 66 5.29 -6.13 -2.63
C CYS A 66 4.79 -4.75 -3.10
N SER A 67 3.49 -4.67 -3.39
CA SER A 67 2.88 -3.45 -3.90
C SER A 67 1.46 -3.32 -3.40
N LEU A 68 1.06 -2.08 -3.10
CA LEU A 68 -0.35 -1.75 -2.94
C LEU A 68 -0.96 -1.46 -4.31
N SER A 69 -2.25 -1.74 -4.45
CA SER A 69 -2.99 -1.45 -5.68
C SER A 69 -4.38 -0.95 -5.34
N SER A 70 -4.86 0.01 -6.12
CA SER A 70 -6.27 0.37 -6.23
C SER A 70 -6.72 0.10 -7.67
N SER A 71 -8.02 0.01 -7.94
CA SER A 71 -8.51 -0.06 -9.33
C SER A 71 -8.34 1.26 -10.09
N VAL A 72 -7.95 2.33 -9.38
CA VAL A 72 -7.84 3.71 -9.90
C VAL A 72 -6.41 4.27 -9.77
N CYS A 73 -5.51 3.52 -9.10
CA CYS A 73 -4.10 3.80 -8.86
C CYS A 73 -3.33 2.46 -8.93
#